data_AF-A0A2D4MRA3-F1
#
_entry.id   AF-A0A2D4MRA3-F1
#
_cell.length_a   1.000
_cell.length_b   1.000
_cell.length_c   1.000
_cell.angle_alpha   90.00
_cell.angle_beta   90.00
_cell.angle_gamma   90.00
#
_symmetry.space_group_name_H-M   'P 1'
#
loop_
_entity.id
_entity.type
_entity.pdbx_description
1 polymer ?
#
loop_
_entity_poly.entity_id
_entity_poly.type
_entity_poly.pdbx_seq_one_letter_code
_entity_poly.pdbx_strand_id
1 'polypeptide(L)'
;KEGAHRSLEKAFQGLTKLQQLACQPQVALWNSPPHLPSLLPLIYRHLKLIREHYGAGLAEVWESDFFRIFLLNLLEKIKQATRLFKRGKDKEEILLEGSAARRNLTKLSLIFSHMLAELQAVFPNGDDQGLQPWPTLLKNWTYLAVTHPGYMAFLTYDEVKAR
;
A
#
# COMPACT_ATOMS: atom_id res chain seq x y z
N LYS A 1 -10.27 12.24 -19.46
CA LYS A 1 -10.27 10.88 -20.07
C LYS A 1 -8.87 10.24 -20.12
N GLU A 2 -7.84 10.86 -20.73
CA GLU A 2 -6.48 10.27 -20.79
C GLU A 2 -5.73 10.17 -19.44
N GLY A 3 -6.06 11.03 -18.47
CA GLY A 3 -5.37 11.09 -17.17
C GLY A 3 -5.48 9.82 -16.33
N ALA A 4 -6.61 9.11 -16.43
CA ALA A 4 -6.89 7.90 -15.66
C ALA A 4 -5.97 6.75 -16.08
N HIS A 5 -6.02 6.37 -17.36
CA HIS A 5 -5.17 5.34 -17.93
C HIS A 5 -3.68 5.67 -17.75
N ARG A 6 -3.28 6.93 -17.97
CA ARG A 6 -1.89 7.36 -17.80
C ARG A 6 -1.39 7.20 -16.36
N SER A 7 -2.22 7.54 -15.37
CA SER A 7 -1.86 7.41 -13.96
C SER A 7 -1.80 5.95 -13.53
N LEU A 8 -2.71 5.12 -14.06
CA LEU A 8 -2.72 3.69 -13.81
C LEU A 8 -1.48 3.00 -14.40
N GLU A 9 -1.06 3.35 -15.62
CA GLU A 9 0.16 2.75 -16.19
C GLU A 9 1.41 3.17 -15.42
N LYS A 10 1.46 4.42 -14.92
CA LYS A 10 2.53 4.85 -14.01
C LYS A 10 2.53 4.03 -12.72
N ALA A 11 1.36 3.68 -12.19
CA ALA A 11 1.25 2.88 -10.98
C ALA A 11 1.78 1.46 -11.24
N PHE A 12 1.40 0.83 -12.35
CA PHE A 12 1.94 -0.48 -12.74
C PHE A 12 3.47 -0.46 -12.89
N GLN A 13 4.01 0.48 -13.65
CA GLN A 13 5.46 0.62 -13.82
C GLN A 13 6.18 0.84 -12.48
N GLY A 14 5.59 1.66 -11.62
CA GLY A 14 6.10 1.96 -10.29
C GLY A 14 6.13 0.72 -9.38
N LEU A 15 5.04 -0.05 -9.34
CA LEU A 15 4.93 -1.29 -8.56
C LEU A 15 5.95 -2.33 -9.03
N THR A 16 6.06 -2.56 -10.34
CA THR A 16 7.02 -3.53 -10.91
C THR A 16 8.46 -3.14 -10.56
N LYS A 17 8.80 -1.86 -10.71
CA LYS A 17 10.14 -1.35 -10.37
C LYS A 17 10.44 -1.47 -8.88
N LEU A 18 9.48 -1.17 -8.02
CA LEU A 18 9.65 -1.29 -6.57
C LEU A 18 9.83 -2.75 -6.15
N GLN A 19 9.07 -3.67 -6.75
CA GLN A 19 9.21 -5.10 -6.50
C GLN A 19 10.61 -5.61 -6.87
N GLN A 20 11.15 -5.20 -8.03
CA GLN A 20 12.52 -5.55 -8.43
C GLN A 20 13.57 -5.08 -7.43
N LEU A 21 13.39 -3.89 -6.83
CA LEU A 21 14.31 -3.35 -5.82
C LEU A 21 14.17 -4.09 -4.49
N ALA A 22 12.94 -4.38 -4.07
CA ALA A 22 12.65 -5.03 -2.80
C ALA A 22 13.06 -6.52 -2.78
N CYS A 23 13.15 -7.17 -3.95
CA CYS A 23 13.60 -8.56 -4.07
C CYS A 23 15.13 -8.72 -4.23
N GLN A 24 15.94 -7.66 -4.09
CA GLN A 24 17.39 -7.77 -4.29
C GLN A 24 18.05 -8.61 -3.17
N PRO A 25 19.00 -9.52 -3.50
CA PRO A 25 19.60 -10.46 -2.52
C PRO A 25 20.29 -9.80 -1.33
N GLN A 26 20.77 -8.57 -1.50
CA GLN A 26 21.48 -7.82 -0.47
C GLN A 26 20.51 -7.24 0.58
N VAL A 27 19.23 -7.08 0.24
CA VAL A 27 18.22 -6.57 1.17
C VAL A 27 17.60 -7.75 1.88
N ALA A 28 18.19 -8.14 3.01
CA ALA A 28 17.61 -9.12 3.92
C ALA A 28 16.34 -8.52 4.60
N LEU A 29 15.27 -8.28 3.84
CA LEU A 29 13.92 -7.89 4.31
C LEU A 29 13.14 -9.07 4.91
N TRP A 30 13.85 -10.11 5.28
CA TRP A 30 13.29 -11.33 5.79
C TRP A 30 13.22 -11.15 7.29
N ASN A 31 12.00 -11.11 7.83
CA ASN A 31 11.59 -11.75 9.09
C ASN A 31 10.32 -11.13 9.69
N SER A 32 9.84 -9.97 9.23
CA SER A 32 8.67 -9.33 9.84
C SER A 32 7.55 -9.04 8.83
N PRO A 33 6.36 -9.63 8.98
CA PRO A 33 5.16 -9.15 8.30
C PRO A 33 4.85 -7.69 8.67
N PRO A 34 4.32 -6.86 7.75
CA PRO A 34 3.96 -7.20 6.37
C PRO A 34 5.15 -7.17 5.40
N HIS A 35 5.26 -8.22 4.59
CA HIS A 35 6.35 -8.36 3.64
C HIS A 35 6.05 -7.60 2.34
N LEU A 36 6.68 -6.44 2.16
CA LEU A 36 6.46 -5.56 1.01
C LEU A 36 6.52 -6.30 -0.35
N PRO A 37 7.52 -7.16 -0.64
CA PRO A 37 7.59 -7.84 -1.93
C PRO A 37 6.38 -8.71 -2.28
N SER A 38 5.65 -9.26 -1.30
CA SER A 38 4.46 -10.08 -1.57
C SER A 38 3.19 -9.24 -1.74
N LEU A 39 3.15 -8.02 -1.17
CA LEU A 39 2.02 -7.11 -1.30
C LEU A 39 1.94 -6.44 -2.68
N LEU A 40 3.08 -6.05 -3.26
CA LEU A 40 3.11 -5.30 -4.53
C LEU A 40 2.43 -6.04 -5.69
N PRO A 41 2.65 -7.37 -5.90
CA PRO A 41 1.93 -8.14 -6.92
C PRO A 41 0.43 -8.20 -6.69
N LEU A 42 -0.02 -8.21 -5.42
CA LEU A 42 -1.45 -8.26 -5.08
C LEU A 42 -2.14 -6.95 -5.48
N ILE A 43 -1.53 -5.80 -5.15
CA ILE A 43 -2.01 -4.48 -5.57
C ILE A 43 -2.03 -4.38 -7.10
N TYR A 44 -0.96 -4.82 -7.76
CA TYR A 44 -0.88 -4.83 -9.22
C TYR A 44 -2.04 -5.63 -9.83
N ARG A 45 -2.25 -6.86 -9.35
CA ARG A 45 -3.30 -7.74 -9.86
C ARG A 45 -4.69 -7.14 -9.66
N HIS A 46 -4.94 -6.51 -8.52
CA HIS A 46 -6.24 -5.89 -8.23
C HIS A 46 -6.51 -4.66 -9.09
N LEU A 47 -5.50 -3.81 -9.31
CA LEU A 47 -5.60 -2.70 -10.25
C LEU A 47 -5.80 -3.17 -11.70
N LYS A 48 -5.17 -4.29 -12.08
CA LYS A 48 -5.38 -4.91 -13.39
C LYS A 48 -6.82 -5.42 -13.54
N LEU A 49 -7.38 -6.04 -12.49
CA LEU A 49 -8.78 -6.47 -12.46
C LEU A 49 -9.74 -5.30 -12.68
N ILE A 50 -9.56 -4.19 -11.96
CA ILE A 50 -10.34 -2.96 -12.16
C ILE A 50 -10.21 -2.44 -13.60
N ARG A 51 -8.98 -2.40 -14.15
CA ARG A 51 -8.75 -1.97 -15.54
C ARG A 51 -9.50 -2.82 -16.55
N GLU A 52 -9.44 -4.13 -16.38
CA GLU A 52 -10.07 -5.11 -17.28
C GLU A 52 -11.60 -5.05 -17.17
N HIS A 53 -12.12 -4.87 -15.95
CA HIS A 53 -13.54 -4.74 -15.70
C HIS A 53 -14.14 -3.50 -16.38
N TYR A 54 -13.53 -2.33 -16.20
CA TYR A 54 -14.10 -1.08 -16.71
C TYR A 54 -13.66 -0.72 -18.13
N GLY A 55 -12.51 -1.19 -18.60
CA GLY A 55 -12.03 -0.94 -19.97
C GLY A 55 -12.11 0.54 -20.38
N ALA A 56 -12.95 0.84 -21.37
CA ALA A 56 -13.19 2.22 -21.84
C ALA A 56 -13.97 3.10 -20.83
N GLY A 57 -14.72 2.49 -19.92
CA GLY A 57 -15.45 3.14 -18.82
C GLY A 57 -14.59 3.53 -17.62
N LEU A 58 -13.27 3.27 -17.65
CA LEU A 58 -12.37 3.65 -16.55
C LEU A 58 -12.39 5.16 -16.27
N ALA A 59 -12.74 5.99 -17.25
CA ALA A 59 -12.91 7.43 -17.08
C ALA A 59 -14.02 7.77 -16.05
N GLU A 60 -15.09 6.98 -15.99
CA GLU A 60 -16.21 7.22 -15.06
C GLU A 60 -15.80 6.85 -13.63
N VAL A 61 -15.12 5.72 -13.46
CA VAL A 61 -14.54 5.31 -12.17
C VAL A 61 -13.50 6.31 -11.68
N TRP A 62 -12.76 6.96 -12.58
CA TRP A 62 -11.80 8.00 -12.24
C TRP A 62 -12.47 9.30 -11.75
N GLU A 63 -13.70 9.59 -12.19
CA GLU A 63 -14.46 10.71 -11.64
C GLU A 63 -15.00 10.41 -10.23
N SER A 64 -15.04 9.14 -9.80
CA SER A 64 -15.19 8.81 -8.38
C SER A 64 -13.99 9.36 -7.60
N ASP A 65 -14.26 10.08 -6.51
CA ASP A 65 -13.19 10.68 -5.71
C ASP A 65 -12.24 9.62 -5.13
N PHE A 66 -12.76 8.45 -4.75
CA PHE A 66 -11.95 7.42 -4.12
C PHE A 66 -10.85 6.88 -5.05
N PHE A 67 -11.18 6.41 -6.26
CA PHE A 67 -10.18 5.73 -7.11
C PHE A 67 -9.06 6.67 -7.55
N ARG A 68 -9.40 7.92 -7.86
CA ARG A 68 -8.43 8.97 -8.18
C ARG A 68 -7.51 9.28 -7.00
N ILE A 69 -8.08 9.52 -5.82
CA ILE A 69 -7.31 9.82 -4.59
C ILE A 69 -6.41 8.63 -4.23
N PHE A 70 -6.95 7.41 -4.30
CA PHE A 70 -6.22 6.17 -4.06
C PHE A 70 -5.00 6.05 -4.97
N LEU A 71 -5.17 6.21 -6.29
CA LEU A 71 -4.08 6.08 -7.25
C LEU A 71 -3.00 7.16 -7.09
N LEU A 72 -3.39 8.40 -6.82
CA LEU A 72 -2.43 9.47 -6.54
C LEU A 72 -1.63 9.20 -5.26
N ASN A 73 -2.31 8.73 -4.20
CA ASN A 73 -1.65 8.33 -2.96
C ASN A 73 -0.70 7.14 -3.20
N LEU A 74 -1.11 6.15 -3.99
CA LEU A 74 -0.31 4.97 -4.31
C LEU A 74 0.97 5.36 -5.03
N LEU A 75 0.88 6.23 -6.04
CA LEU A 75 2.04 6.73 -6.78
C LEU A 75 3.05 7.43 -5.86
N GLU A 76 2.56 8.23 -4.91
CA GLU A 76 3.43 8.91 -3.95
C GLU A 76 4.07 7.93 -2.97
N LYS A 77 3.33 6.91 -2.48
CA LYS A 77 3.90 5.86 -1.61
C LYS A 77 4.93 4.99 -2.34
N ILE A 78 4.70 4.63 -3.60
CA ILE A 78 5.68 3.95 -4.45
C ILE A 78 6.96 4.77 -4.57
N LYS A 79 6.82 6.08 -4.81
CA LYS A 79 7.96 7.00 -4.93
C LYS A 79 8.75 7.10 -3.62
N GLN A 80 8.07 7.21 -2.48
CA GLN A 80 8.70 7.21 -1.16
C GLN A 80 9.46 5.92 -0.89
N ALA A 81 8.83 4.76 -1.12
CA ALA A 81 9.47 3.46 -0.94
C ALA A 81 10.67 3.28 -1.88
N THR A 82 10.53 3.64 -3.16
CA THR A 82 11.62 3.56 -4.15
C THR A 82 12.84 4.39 -3.76
N ARG A 83 12.65 5.53 -3.09
CA ARG A 83 13.77 6.39 -2.64
C ARG A 83 14.63 5.68 -1.59
N LEU A 84 14.03 4.92 -0.68
CA LEU A 84 14.76 4.17 0.36
C LEU A 84 15.76 3.17 -0.24
N PHE A 85 15.45 2.61 -1.42
CA PHE A 85 16.33 1.65 -2.10
C PHE A 85 17.40 2.28 -2.99
N LYS A 86 17.32 3.60 -3.26
CA LYS A 86 18.14 4.26 -4.30
C LYS A 86 19.06 5.36 -3.80
N ARG A 87 18.83 5.92 -2.60
CA ARG A 87 19.44 7.18 -2.20
C ARG A 87 20.49 7.00 -1.11
N GLY A 88 21.77 7.14 -1.48
CA GLY A 88 22.90 7.36 -0.57
C GLY A 88 22.83 6.56 0.74
N LYS A 89 22.86 7.28 1.87
CA LYS A 89 22.86 6.74 3.23
C LYS A 89 21.66 5.83 3.54
N ASP A 90 20.47 6.11 2.99
CA ASP A 90 19.27 5.31 3.25
C ASP A 90 19.40 3.88 2.69
N LYS A 91 20.10 3.73 1.55
CA LYS A 91 20.32 2.42 0.92
C LYS A 91 21.20 1.52 1.79
N GLU A 92 22.16 2.08 2.50
CA GLU A 92 23.01 1.35 3.43
C GLU A 92 22.28 1.10 4.75
N GLU A 93 21.59 2.12 5.27
CA GLU A 93 20.82 2.01 6.52
C GLU A 93 19.69 0.99 6.43
N ILE A 94 19.06 0.78 5.26
CA ILE A 94 17.97 -0.21 5.12
C ILE A 94 18.43 -1.66 5.38
N LEU A 95 19.74 -1.91 5.26
CA LEU A 95 20.38 -3.19 5.57
C LEU A 95 20.63 -3.36 7.07
N LEU A 96 20.71 -2.25 7.80
CA LEU A 96 20.91 -2.23 9.25
C LEU A 96 19.57 -2.40 9.96
N GLU A 97 19.42 -3.48 10.73
CA GLU A 97 18.25 -3.67 11.58
C GLU A 97 18.12 -2.53 12.60
N GLY A 98 16.89 -2.07 12.84
CA GLY A 98 16.61 -0.97 13.77
C GLY A 98 16.98 0.44 13.26
N SER A 99 17.47 0.59 12.02
CA SER A 99 17.74 1.91 11.46
C SER A 99 16.45 2.71 11.19
N ALA A 100 16.58 4.03 11.02
CA ALA A 100 15.45 4.87 10.65
C ALA A 100 14.89 4.49 9.27
N ALA A 101 15.76 4.17 8.30
CA ALA A 101 15.36 3.70 6.98
C ALA A 101 14.58 2.38 7.05
N ARG A 102 15.03 1.42 7.87
CA ARG A 102 14.34 0.13 8.07
C ARG A 102 12.96 0.31 8.69
N ARG A 103 12.84 1.12 9.75
CA ARG A 103 11.54 1.47 10.36
C ARG A 103 10.60 2.17 9.37
N ASN A 104 11.12 3.07 8.54
CA ASN A 104 10.34 3.75 7.51
C ASN A 104 9.83 2.76 6.45
N LEU A 105 10.66 1.79 6.04
CA LEU A 105 10.23 0.74 5.12
C LEU A 105 9.12 -0.12 5.73
N THR A 106 9.26 -0.52 7.00
CA THR A 106 8.23 -1.26 7.73
C THR A 106 6.90 -0.50 7.76
N LYS A 107 6.94 0.80 8.10
CA LYS A 107 5.75 1.66 8.07
C LYS A 107 5.13 1.75 6.69
N LEU A 108 5.93 1.88 5.64
CA LEU A 108 5.43 1.89 4.26
C LEU A 108 4.81 0.54 3.88
N SER A 109 5.37 -0.57 4.34
CA SER A 109 4.84 -1.92 4.10
C SER A 109 3.45 -2.09 4.72
N LEU A 110 3.25 -1.58 5.94
CA LEU A 110 1.94 -1.50 6.59
C LEU A 110 0.96 -0.64 5.80
N ILE A 111 1.39 0.54 5.35
CA ILE A 111 0.56 1.43 4.52
C ILE A 111 0.14 0.71 3.23
N PHE A 112 1.03 0.03 2.52
CA PHE A 112 0.66 -0.75 1.33
C PHE A 112 -0.35 -1.85 1.64
N SER A 113 -0.22 -2.53 2.78
CA SER A 113 -1.20 -3.53 3.22
C SER A 113 -2.58 -2.93 3.44
N HIS A 114 -2.67 -1.77 4.10
CA HIS A 114 -3.94 -1.07 4.34
C HIS A 114 -4.54 -0.55 3.04
N MET A 115 -3.73 0.04 2.18
CA MET A 115 -4.16 0.48 0.86
C MET A 115 -4.75 -0.68 0.03
N LEU A 116 -4.11 -1.85 0.06
CA LEU A 116 -4.66 -3.03 -0.61
C LEU A 116 -6.03 -3.42 -0.03
N ALA A 117 -6.15 -3.45 1.30
CA ALA A 117 -7.40 -3.79 1.97
C ALA A 117 -8.52 -2.78 1.65
N GLU A 118 -8.22 -1.48 1.66
CA GLU A 118 -9.15 -0.41 1.27
C GLU A 118 -9.60 -0.58 -0.18
N LEU A 119 -8.67 -0.83 -1.10
CA LEU A 119 -8.98 -1.06 -2.51
C LEU A 119 -9.87 -2.30 -2.70
N GLN A 120 -9.61 -3.39 -1.97
CA GLN A 120 -10.41 -4.61 -2.04
C GLN A 120 -11.78 -4.46 -1.40
N ALA A 121 -11.92 -3.62 -0.38
CA ALA A 121 -13.20 -3.32 0.26
C ALA A 121 -14.11 -2.47 -0.63
N VAL A 122 -13.55 -1.47 -1.33
CA VAL A 122 -14.33 -0.62 -2.25
C VAL A 122 -14.56 -1.29 -3.60
N PHE A 123 -13.56 -2.04 -4.10
CA PHE A 123 -13.63 -2.76 -5.36
C PHE A 123 -13.56 -4.29 -5.18
N PRO A 124 -14.49 -4.93 -4.45
CA PRO A 124 -14.49 -6.38 -4.36
C PRO A 124 -14.73 -6.96 -5.76
N ASN A 125 -13.83 -7.84 -6.19
CA ASN A 125 -13.82 -8.41 -7.55
C ASN A 125 -13.69 -7.39 -8.71
N GLY A 126 -13.30 -6.15 -8.42
CA GLY A 126 -13.13 -5.10 -9.43
C GLY A 126 -14.36 -4.21 -9.63
N ASP A 127 -15.49 -4.50 -8.98
CA ASP A 127 -16.72 -3.71 -9.03
C ASP A 127 -16.75 -2.65 -7.94
N ASP A 128 -17.13 -1.40 -8.26
CA ASP A 128 -17.27 -0.35 -7.26
C ASP A 128 -18.53 -0.60 -6.43
N GLN A 129 -18.35 -1.08 -5.19
CA GLN A 129 -19.43 -1.25 -4.21
C GLN A 129 -19.57 -0.04 -3.29
N GLY A 130 -18.81 1.01 -3.53
CA GLY A 130 -18.71 2.17 -2.67
C GLY A 130 -18.10 1.84 -1.30
N LEU A 131 -18.17 2.83 -0.41
CA LEU A 131 -17.61 2.78 0.93
C LEU A 131 -18.61 2.10 1.91
N GLN A 132 -18.92 0.84 1.66
CA GLN A 132 -19.72 -0.04 2.55
C GLN A 132 -18.78 -1.00 3.29
N PRO A 133 -19.03 -1.39 4.56
CA PRO A 133 -20.21 -1.12 5.39
C PRO A 133 -19.88 -0.09 6.49
N TRP A 134 -19.93 1.21 6.17
CA TRP A 134 -19.57 2.26 7.12
C TRP A 134 -20.63 2.89 8.03
N PRO A 135 -21.91 2.43 8.13
CA PRO A 135 -22.83 3.05 9.10
C PRO A 135 -22.30 3.06 10.54
N THR A 136 -21.43 2.11 10.90
CA THR A 136 -20.84 2.01 12.25
C THR A 136 -19.32 2.18 12.29
N LEU A 137 -18.66 2.54 11.18
CA LEU A 137 -17.19 2.56 11.10
C LEU A 137 -16.58 3.41 12.19
N LEU A 138 -17.00 4.67 12.28
CA LEU A 138 -16.45 5.63 13.22
C LEU A 138 -16.71 5.20 14.67
N LYS A 139 -17.89 4.65 14.94
CA LYS A 139 -18.23 4.10 16.25
C LYS A 139 -17.28 2.95 16.62
N ASN A 140 -17.10 1.99 15.72
CA ASN A 140 -16.21 0.84 15.95
C ASN A 140 -14.75 1.28 16.08
N TRP A 141 -14.31 2.25 15.27
CA TRP A 141 -12.96 2.83 15.34
C TRP A 141 -12.70 3.51 16.68
N THR A 142 -13.66 4.27 17.21
CA THR A 142 -13.51 4.90 18.54
C THR A 142 -13.27 3.83 19.60
N TYR A 143 -14.10 2.78 19.63
CA TYR A 143 -13.98 1.71 20.62
C TYR A 143 -12.68 0.92 20.49
N LEU A 144 -12.26 0.59 19.27
CA LEU A 144 -11.16 -0.34 19.01
C LEU A 144 -9.79 0.32 18.91
N ALA A 145 -9.71 1.58 18.50
CA ALA A 145 -8.46 2.26 18.19
C ALA A 145 -8.20 3.54 19.00
N VAL A 146 -9.25 4.30 19.35
CA VAL A 146 -9.09 5.57 20.08
C VAL A 146 -9.07 5.35 21.59
N THR A 147 -9.95 4.48 22.09
CA THR A 147 -10.13 4.29 23.55
C THR A 147 -9.51 3.00 24.08
N HIS A 148 -9.13 2.05 23.22
CA HIS A 148 -8.68 0.74 23.67
C HIS A 148 -7.20 0.77 24.09
N PRO A 149 -6.85 0.46 25.35
CA PRO A 149 -5.46 0.51 25.84
C PRO A 149 -4.53 -0.52 25.16
N GLY A 150 -5.12 -1.58 24.58
CA GLY A 150 -4.39 -2.56 23.79
C GLY A 150 -4.15 -2.16 22.33
N TYR A 151 -4.72 -1.05 21.84
CA TYR A 151 -4.48 -0.62 20.46
C TYR A 151 -3.11 0.00 20.33
N MET A 152 -2.35 -0.48 19.36
CA MET A 152 -1.03 0.03 19.03
C MET A 152 -0.98 0.31 17.54
N ALA A 153 -0.92 1.59 17.17
CA ALA A 153 -0.81 1.99 15.78
C ALA A 153 0.60 1.68 15.27
N PHE A 154 0.68 1.09 14.06
CA PHE A 154 1.92 0.88 13.31
C PHE A 154 2.99 0.00 14.00
N LEU A 155 2.59 -1.10 14.65
CA LEU A 155 3.53 -2.15 15.07
C LEU A 155 3.44 -3.37 14.17
N THR A 156 4.58 -3.98 13.93
CA THR A 156 4.71 -5.33 13.36
C THR A 156 4.53 -6.41 14.43
N TYR A 157 4.32 -7.65 13.98
CA TYR A 157 4.21 -8.80 14.90
C TYR A 157 5.46 -8.93 15.81
N ASP A 158 6.66 -8.75 15.27
CA ASP A 158 7.89 -8.87 16.04
C ASP A 158 8.04 -7.74 17.07
N GLU A 159 7.59 -6.52 16.74
CA GLU A 159 7.57 -5.39 17.68
C GLU A 159 6.55 -5.58 18.80
N VAL A 160 5.43 -6.27 18.54
CA VAL A 160 4.48 -6.69 19.59
C VAL A 160 5.07 -7.79 20.46
N LYS A 161 5.76 -8.77 19.87
CA LYS A 161 6.34 -9.92 20.57
C LYS A 161 7.53 -9.55 21.45
N ALA A 162 8.27 -8.50 21.11
CA ALA A 162 9.45 -8.05 21.86
C ALA A 162 9.11 -7.25 23.15
N ARG A 163 7.83 -7.02 23.45
CA ARG A 163 7.33 -6.35 24.67
C ARG A 163 6.86 -7.36 25.69
#